data_AF-A0A953U2U2-F1
#
_entry.id   AF-A0A953U2U2-F1
#
_cell.length_a   1.000
_cell.length_b   1.000
_cell.length_c   1.000
_cell.angle_alpha   90.00
_cell.angle_beta   90.00
_cell.angle_gamma   90.00
#
_symmetry.space_group_name_H-M   'P 1'
#
loop_
_entity.id
_entity.type
_entity.pdbx_description
1 polymer ?
#
loop_
_entity_poly.entity_id
_entity_poly.type
_entity_poly.pdbx_seq_one_letter_code
_entity_poly.pdbx_strand_id
1 'polypeptide(L)' 'MDRAEISLSPNNSWKHPASAHKYTDEQLADLIAYVRYAGAGNKTPVDPEDVK' A
#
# COMPACT_ATOMS: atom_id res chain seq x y z
N MET A 1 -12.13 33.60 -6.80
CA MET A 1 -12.55 32.20 -7.01
C MET A 1 -11.31 31.45 -7.45
N ASP A 2 -10.47 31.13 -6.47
CA ASP A 2 -9.17 30.50 -6.66
C ASP A 2 -9.41 29.04 -7.04
N ARG A 3 -9.12 28.73 -8.30
CA ARG A 3 -9.19 27.36 -8.84
C ARG A 3 -8.10 26.57 -8.13
N ALA A 4 -8.47 25.66 -7.24
CA ALA A 4 -7.52 24.82 -6.53
C ALA A 4 -6.60 24.12 -7.55
N GLU A 5 -5.33 24.49 -7.55
CA GLU A 5 -4.29 23.82 -8.32
C GLU A 5 -4.17 22.38 -7.81
N ILE A 6 -4.64 21.42 -8.60
CA ILE A 6 -4.46 20.01 -8.29
C ILE A 6 -2.97 19.71 -8.53
N SER A 7 -2.22 19.51 -7.44
CA SER A 7 -0.79 19.16 -7.50
C SER A 7 -0.58 17.89 -8.33
N LEU A 8 0.14 18.03 -9.45
CA LEU A 8 0.54 16.92 -10.34
C LEU A 8 1.78 16.18 -9.85
N SER A 9 2.38 16.63 -8.74
CA SER A 9 3.54 15.97 -8.14
C SER A 9 3.08 14.73 -7.36
N PRO A 10 3.74 13.57 -7.51
CA PRO A 10 3.37 12.37 -6.77
C PRO A 10 3.41 12.66 -5.27
N ASN A 11 2.24 12.58 -4.61
CA ASN A 11 2.11 12.70 -3.17
C ASN A 11 2.61 11.41 -2.51
N ASN A 12 3.93 11.20 -2.55
CA ASN A 12 4.61 10.13 -1.84
C ASN A 12 4.59 10.33 -0.31
N SER A 13 3.85 11.32 0.19
CA SER A 13 3.80 11.70 1.59
C SER A 13 2.64 11.05 2.36
N TRP A 14 1.99 10.02 1.80
CA TRP A 14 1.21 9.11 2.66
C TRP A 14 2.19 8.35 3.54
N LYS A 15 2.55 8.96 4.67
CA LYS A 15 3.24 8.30 5.77
C LYS A 15 2.17 7.57 6.56
N HIS A 16 1.88 6.32 6.18
CA HIS A 16 1.06 5.46 7.03
C HIS A 16 1.72 5.52 8.42
N PRO A 17 0.98 5.84 9.50
CA PRO A 17 1.56 5.78 10.84
C PRO A 17 2.18 4.40 10.98
N ALA A 18 3.42 4.31 11.47
CA ALA A 18 4.10 3.04 11.63
C ALA A 18 3.12 2.10 12.33
N SER A 19 2.63 1.09 11.61
CA SER A 19 1.67 0.16 12.14
C SER A 19 2.32 -0.37 13.40
N ALA A 20 1.78 -0.02 14.57
CA ALA A 20 2.21 -0.61 15.81
C ALA A 20 1.93 -2.10 15.67
N HIS A 21 2.93 -2.88 15.24
CA HIS A 21 2.89 -4.26 14.74
C HIS A 21 1.59 -5.02 15.12
N LYS A 22 0.49 -4.75 14.40
CA LYS A 22 -0.81 -5.40 14.66
C LYS A 22 -1.01 -6.62 13.77
N TYR A 23 -0.15 -6.78 12.78
CA TYR A 23 -0.22 -7.82 11.77
C TYR A 23 1.11 -8.56 11.75
N THR A 24 1.03 -9.89 11.62
CA THR A 24 2.22 -10.70 11.31
C THR A 24 2.66 -10.42 9.87
N ASP A 25 3.89 -10.81 9.54
CA ASP A 25 4.44 -10.67 8.19
C ASP A 25 3.56 -11.39 7.16
N GLU A 26 2.98 -12.55 7.51
CA GLU A 26 2.04 -13.27 6.63
C GLU A 26 0.74 -12.49 6.40
N GLN A 27 0.17 -11.92 7.46
CA GLN A 27 -1.05 -11.13 7.34
C GLN A 27 -0.84 -9.88 6.49
N LEU A 28 0.34 -9.27 6.57
CA LEU A 28 0.65 -8.10 5.77
C LEU A 28 0.94 -8.48 4.31
N ALA A 29 1.59 -9.63 4.05
CA ALA A 29 1.75 -10.18 2.70
C ALA A 29 0.39 -10.45 2.03
N ASP A 30 -0.57 -11.06 2.75
CA ASP A 30 -1.93 -11.30 2.26
C ASP A 30 -2.67 -10.00 1.90
N LEU A 31 -2.55 -8.98 2.76
CA LEU A 31 -3.14 -7.67 2.50
C LEU A 31 -2.56 -7.04 1.23
N ILE A 32 -1.24 -7.11 1.04
CA ILE A 32 -0.57 -6.57 -0.15
C ILE A 32 -0.98 -7.36 -1.40
N ALA A 33 -1.04 -8.69 -1.31
CA ALA A 33 -1.49 -9.54 -2.42
C ALA A 33 -2.93 -9.22 -2.83
N TYR A 34 -3.83 -9.04 -1.86
CA TYR A 34 -5.21 -8.62 -2.12
C TYR A 34 -5.29 -7.26 -2.82
N VAL A 35 -4.52 -6.27 -2.37
CA VAL A 35 -4.49 -4.94 -2.99
C VAL A 35 -3.97 -5.00 -4.43
N ARG A 36 -2.92 -5.79 -4.69
CA ARG A 36 -2.38 -6.02 -6.03
C ARG A 36 -3.41 -6.69 -6.96
N TYR A 37 -4.15 -7.67 -6.42
CA TYR A 37 -5.24 -8.31 -7.14
C TYR A 37 -6.38 -7.35 -7.43
N ALA A 38 -6.88 -6.62 -6.44
CA ALA A 38 -8.01 -5.71 -6.58
C ALA A 38 -7.69 -4.50 -7.48
N GLY A 39 -6.45 -3.99 -7.43
CA GLY A 39 -6.03 -2.81 -8.19
C GLY A 39 -5.57 -3.11 -9.62
N ALA A 40 -4.87 -4.22 -9.84
CA ALA A 40 -4.21 -4.52 -11.11
C ALA A 40 -4.52 -5.92 -11.66
N GLY A 41 -5.36 -6.71 -10.99
CA GLY A 41 -5.64 -8.11 -11.35
C GLY A 41 -4.45 -9.04 -11.17
N ASN A 42 -3.38 -8.60 -10.48
CA ASN A 42 -2.18 -9.39 -10.29
C ASN A 42 -2.45 -10.52 -9.28
N LYS A 43 -2.13 -11.75 -9.67
CA LYS A 43 -2.35 -12.97 -8.88
C LYS A 43 -1.06 -13.58 -8.34
N THR A 44 0.06 -12.90 -8.50
CA THR A 44 1.34 -13.36 -7.96
C THR A 44 1.31 -13.26 -6.44
N PRO A 45 1.62 -14.36 -5.71
CA PRO A 45 1.72 -14.33 -4.26
C PRO A 45 2.82 -13.36 -3.81
N VAL A 46 2.64 -12.80 -2.62
CA VAL A 46 3.64 -11.95 -1.95
C VAL A 46 4.30 -12.79 -0.87
N ASP A 47 5.64 -12.83 -0.86
CA ASP A 47 6.36 -13.54 0.19
C ASP A 47 6.35 -12.71 1.48
N PRO A 48 6.06 -13.29 2.65
CA PRO A 48 6.18 -12.58 3.94
C PRO A 48 7.55 -11.95 4.18
N GLU A 49 8.63 -12.52 3.64
CA GLU A 49 9.98 -11.97 3.78
C GLU A 49 10.16 -10.63 3.03
N ASP A 50 9.37 -10.37 1.99
CA ASP A 50 9.41 -9.12 1.20
C ASP A 50 8.77 -7.92 1.92
N VAL A 51 8.15 -8.17 3.07
CA VAL A 51 7.33 -7.19 3.80
C VAL A 51 8.06 -6.57 4.99
N LYS A 52 9.17 -7.19 5.41
CA LYS A 52 9.97 -6.84 6.58
C LYS A 52 10.87 -5.61 6.41
#